data_AF-A0A9E2Z224-F1
#
_entry.id   AF-A0A9E2Z224-F1
#
_cell.length_a   1.000
_cell.length_b   1.000
_cell.length_c   1.000
_cell.angle_alpha   90.00
_cell.angle_beta   90.00
_cell.angle_gamma   90.00
#
_symmetry.space_group_name_H-M   'P 1'
#
loop_
_entity.id
_entity.type
_entity.pdbx_description
1 polymer ?
#
loop_
_entity_poly.entity_id
_entity_poly.type
_entity_poly.pdbx_seq_one_letter_code
_entity_poly.pdbx_strand_id
1 'polypeptide(L)'
;MVTTAKTKIGVLGASGYTGADAVRLLARHPGVAISALTANTHAGKAMGEVFPHFFALDLPALTEWETVDWTALNAVFCGLPHGTTQEIIAAVLKANPAIKVLDMSADFRLRDPADYAHWYGHEHRALALQGEAVYGLTELYRREIAAARLVACPGCYPTAVLLALVPLVRAGLIDAHDLVIDAKSGVTGAGRGLKQNTLFAEAGEGLSPYSVATHRHAAEIDQEIGVAAGVPVTANFTPHLIPMARGELCTCYVRLNGASADDLRAALERAYRDEPFVHVAKKGVMPRTQNVRGSNYVQIGVFADRIEGRAIVISTLDNLVKGSAGQAIQNMNLMFGWPETMALEQIALFP
;
A
#
# COMPACT_ATOMS: atom_id res chain seq x y z
N MET A 1 -31.94 -4.42 -13.66
CA MET A 1 -30.82 -3.90 -14.49
C MET A 1 -30.86 -2.39 -14.40
N VAL A 2 -30.00 -1.79 -13.58
CA VAL A 2 -29.68 -0.37 -13.71
C VAL A 2 -28.32 -0.34 -14.36
N THR A 3 -28.28 -0.03 -15.66
CA THR A 3 -27.04 0.27 -16.36
C THR A 3 -26.57 1.66 -15.93
N THR A 4 -26.01 1.76 -14.72
CA THR A 4 -25.20 2.93 -14.37
C THR A 4 -23.98 2.94 -15.27
N ALA A 5 -23.74 4.05 -15.95
CA ALA A 5 -22.52 4.24 -16.74
C ALA A 5 -21.30 3.95 -15.83
N LYS A 6 -20.39 3.10 -16.31
CA LYS A 6 -19.18 2.74 -15.58
C LYS A 6 -18.23 3.93 -15.49
N THR A 7 -17.61 4.11 -14.32
CA THR A 7 -16.51 5.06 -14.12
C THR A 7 -15.33 4.67 -15.00
N LYS A 8 -14.91 5.57 -15.88
CA LYS A 8 -13.76 5.33 -16.77
C LYS A 8 -12.47 5.60 -16.01
N ILE A 9 -11.58 4.62 -15.98
CA ILE A 9 -10.31 4.74 -15.25
C ILE A 9 -9.10 4.56 -16.18
N GLY A 10 -8.00 5.20 -15.80
CA GLY A 10 -6.68 5.01 -16.38
C GLY A 10 -5.72 4.34 -15.40
N VAL A 11 -4.75 3.57 -15.91
CA VAL A 11 -3.62 3.06 -15.12
C VAL A 11 -2.32 3.56 -15.74
N LEU A 12 -1.67 4.49 -15.04
CA LEU A 12 -0.34 4.98 -15.37
C LEU A 12 0.70 3.96 -14.90
N GLY A 13 1.59 3.51 -15.79
CA GLY A 13 2.61 2.51 -15.43
C GLY A 13 2.05 1.08 -15.31
N ALA A 14 1.14 0.70 -16.20
CA ALA A 14 0.48 -0.61 -16.21
C ALA A 14 1.47 -1.78 -16.39
N SER A 15 2.68 -1.55 -16.93
CA SER A 15 3.69 -2.60 -17.16
C SER A 15 4.47 -3.03 -15.90
N GLY A 16 4.31 -2.33 -14.77
CA GLY A 16 4.86 -2.72 -13.47
C GLY A 16 3.97 -3.71 -12.71
N TYR A 17 4.47 -4.31 -11.62
CA TYR A 17 3.68 -5.28 -10.84
C TYR A 17 2.47 -4.66 -10.14
N THR A 18 2.60 -3.48 -9.56
CA THR A 18 1.49 -2.76 -8.92
C THR A 18 0.42 -2.35 -9.92
N GLY A 19 0.84 -1.80 -11.08
CA GLY A 19 -0.06 -1.49 -12.20
C GLY A 19 -0.79 -2.73 -12.73
N ALA A 20 -0.07 -3.84 -12.93
CA ALA A 20 -0.68 -5.10 -13.34
C ALA A 20 -1.66 -5.66 -12.29
N ASP A 21 -1.34 -5.57 -10.99
CA ASP A 21 -2.25 -6.04 -9.95
C ASP A 21 -3.50 -5.17 -9.82
N ALA A 22 -3.37 -3.85 -10.04
CA ALA A 22 -4.52 -2.95 -10.18
C ALA A 22 -5.40 -3.36 -11.35
N VAL A 23 -4.83 -3.62 -12.53
CA VAL A 23 -5.57 -4.14 -13.71
C VAL A 23 -6.28 -5.45 -13.38
N ARG A 24 -5.61 -6.40 -12.73
CA ARG A 24 -6.17 -7.70 -12.33
C ARG A 24 -7.43 -7.55 -11.49
N LEU A 25 -7.41 -6.66 -10.50
CA LEU A 25 -8.55 -6.43 -9.59
C LEU A 25 -9.65 -5.58 -10.27
N LEU A 26 -9.28 -4.47 -10.93
CA LEU A 26 -10.22 -3.57 -11.60
C LEU A 26 -10.95 -4.21 -12.78
N ALA A 27 -10.35 -5.18 -13.46
CA ALA A 27 -10.99 -5.89 -14.57
C ALA A 27 -12.29 -6.61 -14.17
N ARG A 28 -12.47 -6.91 -12.87
CA ARG A 28 -13.68 -7.54 -12.33
C ARG A 28 -14.52 -6.58 -11.47
N HIS A 29 -14.12 -5.32 -11.36
CA HIS A 29 -14.83 -4.35 -10.55
C HIS A 29 -16.11 -3.86 -11.27
N PRO A 30 -17.30 -3.99 -10.67
CA PRO A 30 -18.58 -3.76 -11.36
C PRO A 30 -18.81 -2.29 -11.72
N GLY A 31 -18.28 -1.36 -10.92
CA GLY A 31 -18.43 0.09 -11.11
C GLY A 31 -17.47 0.75 -12.11
N VAL A 32 -16.49 0.01 -12.68
CA VAL A 32 -15.42 0.62 -13.49
C VAL A 32 -15.26 0.01 -14.89
N ALA A 33 -14.68 0.80 -15.77
CA ALA A 33 -14.18 0.40 -17.09
C ALA A 33 -12.74 0.91 -17.26
N ILE A 34 -11.80 -0.03 -17.47
CA ILE A 34 -10.41 0.29 -17.80
C ILE A 34 -10.39 0.89 -19.21
N SER A 35 -10.13 2.18 -19.32
CA SER A 35 -10.22 2.94 -20.59
C SER A 35 -8.86 3.36 -21.12
N ALA A 36 -7.84 3.43 -20.26
CA ALA A 36 -6.47 3.71 -20.66
C ALA A 36 -5.46 2.91 -19.83
N LEU A 37 -4.45 2.36 -20.49
CA LEU A 37 -3.30 1.73 -19.86
C LEU A 37 -2.04 2.36 -20.44
N THR A 38 -1.13 2.85 -19.60
CA THR A 38 0.09 3.50 -20.08
C THR A 38 1.34 2.72 -19.68
N ALA A 39 2.28 2.66 -20.61
CA ALA A 39 3.62 2.14 -20.42
C ALA A 39 4.51 2.61 -21.57
N ASN A 40 5.21 3.74 -21.42
CA ASN A 40 5.94 4.37 -22.53
C ASN A 40 6.92 3.41 -23.22
N THR A 41 7.63 2.55 -22.49
CA THR A 41 8.56 1.56 -23.09
C THR A 41 7.87 0.39 -23.81
N HIS A 42 6.56 0.24 -23.65
CA HIS A 42 5.75 -0.82 -24.23
C HIS A 42 4.54 -0.26 -25.02
N ALA A 43 4.56 1.02 -25.36
CA ALA A 43 3.48 1.67 -26.11
C ALA A 43 3.27 0.96 -27.46
N GLY A 44 2.00 0.83 -27.86
CA GLY A 44 1.56 0.10 -29.04
C GLY A 44 1.34 -1.41 -28.83
N LYS A 45 1.84 -2.01 -27.74
CA LYS A 45 1.64 -3.44 -27.46
C LYS A 45 0.32 -3.69 -26.74
N ALA A 46 -0.27 -4.86 -26.98
CA ALA A 46 -1.35 -5.36 -26.13
C ALA A 46 -0.83 -5.71 -24.73
N MET A 47 -1.67 -5.54 -23.71
CA MET A 47 -1.30 -5.86 -22.33
C MET A 47 -0.92 -7.35 -22.17
N GLY A 48 -1.58 -8.24 -22.92
CA GLY A 48 -1.27 -9.68 -22.95
C GLY A 48 0.11 -10.01 -23.51
N GLU A 49 0.71 -9.17 -24.36
CA GLU A 49 2.09 -9.35 -24.83
C GLU A 49 3.11 -9.05 -23.73
N VAL A 50 2.77 -8.11 -22.83
CA VAL A 50 3.63 -7.71 -21.71
C VAL A 50 3.42 -8.60 -20.48
N PHE A 51 2.19 -9.03 -20.25
CA PHE A 51 1.78 -9.92 -19.16
C PHE A 51 0.83 -11.00 -19.71
N PRO A 52 1.37 -12.15 -20.14
CA PRO A 52 0.58 -13.21 -20.79
C PRO A 52 -0.59 -13.77 -19.99
N HIS A 53 -0.58 -13.64 -18.66
CA HIS A 53 -1.69 -14.09 -17.82
C HIS A 53 -2.99 -13.28 -17.99
N PHE A 54 -2.95 -12.14 -18.69
CA PHE A 54 -4.15 -11.37 -19.05
C PHE A 54 -4.84 -11.85 -20.34
N PHE A 55 -4.48 -13.00 -20.90
CA PHE A 55 -5.03 -13.53 -22.17
C PHE A 55 -6.57 -13.62 -22.22
N ALA A 56 -7.25 -13.70 -21.07
CA ALA A 56 -8.70 -13.82 -20.97
C ALA A 56 -9.43 -12.46 -20.85
N LEU A 57 -8.71 -11.34 -20.89
CA LEU A 57 -9.27 -10.00 -20.75
C LEU A 57 -9.15 -9.22 -22.06
N ASP A 58 -10.23 -8.53 -22.43
CA ASP A 58 -10.20 -7.49 -23.45
C ASP A 58 -9.78 -6.17 -22.79
N LEU A 59 -8.56 -5.73 -23.06
CA LEU A 59 -7.94 -4.55 -22.44
C LEU A 59 -7.45 -3.59 -23.53
N PRO A 60 -7.51 -2.26 -23.29
CA PRO A 60 -6.87 -1.30 -24.18
C PRO A 60 -5.39 -1.64 -24.41
N ALA A 61 -4.89 -1.34 -25.61
CA ALA A 61 -3.45 -1.38 -25.86
C ALA A 61 -2.72 -0.39 -24.95
N LEU A 62 -1.46 -0.72 -24.64
CA LEU A 62 -0.59 0.17 -23.90
C LEU A 62 -0.26 1.40 -24.75
N THR A 63 -0.30 2.58 -24.16
CA THR A 63 0.05 3.83 -24.84
C THR A 63 1.03 4.69 -24.05
N GLU A 64 1.54 5.74 -24.67
CA GLU A 64 2.27 6.82 -24.00
C GLU A 64 1.30 7.69 -23.20
N TRP A 65 1.65 8.07 -21.97
CA TRP A 65 0.74 8.82 -21.11
C TRP A 65 0.35 10.19 -21.69
N GLU A 66 1.22 10.77 -22.49
CA GLU A 66 1.03 12.03 -23.20
C GLU A 66 -0.12 11.98 -24.21
N THR A 67 -0.45 10.79 -24.72
CA THR A 67 -1.48 10.59 -25.76
C THR A 67 -2.87 10.30 -25.19
N VAL A 68 -2.97 10.08 -23.88
CA VAL A 68 -4.25 9.75 -23.22
C VAL A 68 -5.11 11.02 -23.10
N ASP A 69 -6.38 10.92 -23.50
CA ASP A 69 -7.37 11.94 -23.19
C ASP A 69 -7.80 11.83 -21.72
N TRP A 70 -7.09 12.55 -20.85
CA TRP A 70 -7.38 12.62 -19.42
C TRP A 70 -8.74 13.25 -19.09
N THR A 71 -9.30 14.06 -20.00
CA THR A 71 -10.60 14.72 -19.79
C THR A 71 -11.77 13.74 -19.87
N ALA A 72 -11.58 12.61 -20.54
CA ALA A 72 -12.56 11.54 -20.67
C ALA A 72 -12.56 10.54 -19.49
N LEU A 73 -11.61 10.68 -18.54
CA LEU A 73 -11.44 9.77 -17.41
C LEU A 73 -11.97 10.37 -16.11
N ASN A 74 -12.41 9.50 -15.20
CA ASN A 74 -12.93 9.87 -13.89
C ASN A 74 -11.92 9.60 -12.76
N ALA A 75 -11.06 8.59 -12.93
CA ALA A 75 -9.98 8.30 -11.99
C ALA A 75 -8.72 7.77 -12.69
N VAL A 76 -7.59 7.91 -12.01
CA VAL A 76 -6.30 7.38 -12.46
C VAL A 76 -5.54 6.73 -11.31
N PHE A 77 -4.98 5.55 -11.57
CA PHE A 77 -4.06 4.84 -10.69
C PHE A 77 -2.63 5.07 -11.17
N CYS A 78 -1.75 5.58 -10.32
CA CYS A 78 -0.36 5.88 -10.69
C CYS A 78 0.60 4.84 -10.11
N GLY A 79 1.05 3.91 -10.94
CA GLY A 79 2.07 2.90 -10.62
C GLY A 79 3.46 3.23 -11.19
N LEU A 80 3.83 4.51 -11.21
CA LEU A 80 5.09 4.99 -11.79
C LEU A 80 6.24 4.96 -10.76
N PRO A 81 7.51 4.96 -11.22
CA PRO A 81 8.65 5.16 -10.35
C PRO A 81 8.61 6.52 -9.64
N HIS A 82 9.08 6.58 -8.40
CA HIS A 82 9.20 7.82 -7.62
C HIS A 82 10.00 8.90 -8.37
N GLY A 83 9.65 10.17 -8.14
CA GLY A 83 10.29 11.35 -8.74
C GLY A 83 9.79 11.71 -10.14
N THR A 84 9.10 10.80 -10.85
CA THR A 84 8.42 11.12 -12.13
C THR A 84 6.93 11.42 -11.92
N THR A 85 6.34 10.91 -10.84
CA THR A 85 4.90 10.95 -10.63
C THR A 85 4.39 12.34 -10.31
N GLN A 86 5.17 13.17 -9.60
CA GLN A 86 4.80 14.55 -9.23
C GLN A 86 4.40 15.41 -10.43
N GLU A 87 5.24 15.45 -11.46
CA GLU A 87 5.02 16.26 -12.66
C GLU A 87 3.89 15.70 -13.51
N ILE A 88 3.82 14.37 -13.64
CA ILE A 88 2.77 13.70 -14.42
C ILE A 88 1.40 13.89 -13.76
N ILE A 89 1.28 13.70 -12.44
CA ILE A 89 0.04 13.95 -11.70
C ILE A 89 -0.37 15.42 -11.83
N ALA A 90 0.58 16.35 -11.76
CA ALA A 90 0.28 17.77 -11.98
C ALA A 90 -0.25 18.04 -13.39
N ALA A 91 0.33 17.42 -14.42
CA ALA A 91 -0.15 17.54 -15.79
C ALA A 91 -1.55 16.93 -15.99
N VAL A 92 -1.80 15.75 -15.42
CA VAL A 92 -3.11 15.07 -15.47
C VAL A 92 -4.19 15.90 -14.77
N LEU A 93 -3.92 16.41 -13.58
CA LEU A 93 -4.86 17.27 -12.84
C LEU A 93 -5.07 18.63 -13.51
N LYS A 94 -4.05 19.16 -14.20
CA LYS A 94 -4.20 20.37 -15.01
C LYS A 94 -5.12 20.13 -16.21
N ALA A 95 -5.03 18.97 -16.86
CA ALA A 95 -5.90 18.60 -17.98
C ALA A 95 -7.33 18.31 -17.51
N ASN A 96 -7.50 17.68 -16.35
CA ASN A 96 -8.80 17.36 -15.77
C ASN A 96 -8.82 17.64 -14.26
N PRO A 97 -9.24 18.84 -13.83
CA PRO A 97 -9.27 19.20 -12.41
C PRO A 97 -10.19 18.32 -11.54
N ALA A 98 -11.16 17.62 -12.14
CA ALA A 98 -12.12 16.78 -11.45
C ALA A 98 -11.69 15.30 -11.34
N ILE A 99 -10.61 14.89 -12.01
CA ILE A 99 -10.14 13.50 -11.96
C ILE A 99 -9.67 13.14 -10.54
N LYS A 100 -10.05 11.95 -10.09
CA LYS A 100 -9.58 11.38 -8.82
C LYS A 100 -8.27 10.62 -9.04
N VAL A 101 -7.23 10.93 -8.27
CA VAL A 101 -5.88 10.40 -8.43
C VAL A 101 -5.52 9.51 -7.25
N LEU A 102 -5.07 8.31 -7.56
CA LEU A 102 -4.63 7.30 -6.61
C LEU A 102 -3.15 7.04 -6.89
N ASP A 103 -2.29 7.77 -6.19
CA ASP A 103 -0.85 7.63 -6.35
C ASP A 103 -0.35 6.44 -5.55
N MET A 104 0.09 5.36 -6.22
CA MET A 104 0.71 4.20 -5.57
C MET A 104 2.22 4.35 -5.43
N SER A 105 2.81 5.44 -5.95
CA SER A 105 4.18 5.84 -5.67
C SER A 105 4.29 6.43 -4.25
N ALA A 106 5.49 6.92 -3.91
CA ALA A 106 5.74 7.53 -2.61
C ALA A 106 5.77 9.07 -2.64
N ASP A 107 5.55 9.66 -3.82
CA ASP A 107 5.85 11.06 -4.08
C ASP A 107 5.04 12.03 -3.23
N PHE A 108 3.80 11.65 -2.87
CA PHE A 108 2.88 12.50 -2.10
C PHE A 108 2.64 12.03 -0.65
N ARG A 109 3.37 11.02 -0.15
CA ARG A 109 3.09 10.41 1.17
C ARG A 109 3.59 11.23 2.36
N LEU A 110 4.76 11.87 2.20
CA LEU A 110 5.40 12.65 3.27
C LEU A 110 4.84 14.07 3.26
N ARG A 111 4.25 14.49 4.39
CA ARG A 111 3.61 15.80 4.53
C ARG A 111 4.63 16.93 4.55
N ASP A 112 5.81 16.69 5.13
CA ASP A 112 6.91 17.64 5.16
C ASP A 112 7.77 17.53 3.89
N PRO A 113 7.82 18.57 3.04
CA PRO A 113 8.69 18.58 1.87
C PRO A 113 10.19 18.43 2.19
N ALA A 114 10.62 18.86 3.38
CA ALA A 114 12.02 18.71 3.81
C ALA A 114 12.36 17.23 4.07
N ASP A 115 11.44 16.48 4.70
CA ASP A 115 11.59 15.03 4.87
C ASP A 115 11.58 14.34 3.50
N TYR A 116 10.72 14.76 2.58
CA TYR A 116 10.76 14.26 1.20
C TYR A 116 12.13 14.48 0.55
N ALA A 117 12.66 15.70 0.63
CA ALA A 117 13.96 16.02 0.06
C ALA A 117 15.09 15.19 0.66
N HIS A 118 15.07 14.99 1.99
CA HIS A 118 16.03 14.17 2.70
C HIS A 118 16.01 12.70 2.25
N TRP A 119 14.82 12.08 2.21
CA TRP A 119 14.68 10.64 1.94
C TRP A 119 14.71 10.27 0.45
N TYR A 120 14.32 11.19 -0.44
CA TYR A 120 14.23 10.96 -1.89
C TYR A 120 15.34 11.64 -2.69
N GLY A 121 16.12 12.53 -2.08
CA GLY A 121 17.34 13.11 -2.66
C GLY A 121 17.11 14.28 -3.62
N HIS A 122 15.92 14.86 -3.64
CA HIS A 122 15.58 16.06 -4.41
C HIS A 122 14.36 16.78 -3.83
N GLU A 123 14.25 18.09 -4.10
CA GLU A 123 13.09 18.88 -3.72
C GLU A 123 11.78 18.35 -4.33
N HIS A 124 10.68 18.49 -3.57
CA HIS A 124 9.35 18.13 -4.04
C HIS A 124 8.87 19.14 -5.11
N ARG A 125 8.55 18.66 -6.31
CA ARG A 125 8.26 19.50 -7.50
C ARG A 125 6.80 19.93 -7.64
N ALA A 126 5.92 19.39 -6.80
CA ALA A 126 4.49 19.68 -6.83
C ALA A 126 3.94 20.12 -5.45
N LEU A 127 4.59 21.09 -4.79
CA LEU A 127 4.28 21.51 -3.41
C LEU A 127 2.81 21.87 -3.16
N ALA A 128 2.15 22.54 -4.13
CA ALA A 128 0.73 22.87 -4.00
C ALA A 128 -0.15 21.61 -3.88
N LEU A 129 0.14 20.58 -4.69
CA LEU A 129 -0.56 19.29 -4.64
C LEU A 129 -0.20 18.49 -3.39
N GLN A 130 1.03 18.62 -2.88
CA GLN A 130 1.43 17.97 -1.62
C GLN A 130 0.56 18.41 -0.45
N GLY A 131 0.14 19.69 -0.42
CA GLY A 131 -0.78 20.20 0.60
C GLY A 131 -2.21 19.67 0.47
N GLU A 132 -2.60 19.13 -0.68
CA GLU A 132 -3.92 18.55 -0.93
C GLU A 132 -3.97 17.02 -0.76
N ALA A 133 -2.81 16.35 -0.78
CA ALA A 133 -2.73 14.90 -0.77
C ALA A 133 -3.17 14.31 0.58
N VAL A 134 -4.06 13.32 0.53
CA VAL A 134 -4.49 12.55 1.69
C VAL A 134 -3.75 11.21 1.72
N TYR A 135 -3.18 10.86 2.87
CA TYR A 135 -2.53 9.56 3.06
C TYR A 135 -3.58 8.43 3.07
N GLY A 136 -3.42 7.49 2.14
CA GLY A 136 -4.46 6.52 1.75
C GLY A 136 -4.54 5.26 2.62
N LEU A 137 -4.32 5.36 3.93
CA LEU A 137 -4.52 4.21 4.84
C LEU A 137 -5.98 4.19 5.29
N THR A 138 -6.79 3.39 4.59
CA THR A 138 -8.26 3.43 4.64
C THR A 138 -8.80 3.39 6.06
N GLU A 139 -8.33 2.45 6.88
CA GLU A 139 -8.79 2.22 8.24
C GLU A 139 -8.54 3.41 9.18
N LEU A 140 -7.57 4.29 8.85
CA LEU A 140 -7.22 5.46 9.66
C LEU A 140 -7.80 6.77 9.13
N TYR A 141 -7.96 6.90 7.82
CA TYR A 141 -8.27 8.17 7.13
C TYR A 141 -9.52 8.09 6.24
N ARG A 142 -10.43 7.15 6.51
CA ARG A 142 -11.63 6.87 5.69
C ARG A 142 -12.41 8.12 5.28
N ARG A 143 -12.58 9.09 6.19
CA ARG A 143 -13.37 10.31 5.94
C ARG A 143 -12.64 11.27 5.00
N GLU A 144 -11.36 11.47 5.26
CA GLU A 144 -10.47 12.32 4.48
C GLU A 144 -10.32 11.76 3.06
N ILE A 145 -10.14 10.44 2.94
CA ILE A 145 -10.03 9.74 1.66
C ILE A 145 -11.31 9.89 0.83
N ALA A 146 -12.50 9.75 1.44
CA ALA A 146 -13.76 9.90 0.73
C ALA A 146 -13.93 11.31 0.11
N ALA A 147 -13.44 12.34 0.81
CA ALA A 147 -13.47 13.72 0.34
C ALA A 147 -12.31 14.10 -0.59
N ALA A 148 -11.27 13.26 -0.67
CA ALA A 148 -10.05 13.57 -1.39
C ALA A 148 -10.23 13.54 -2.92
N ARG A 149 -9.41 14.36 -3.58
CA ARG A 149 -9.15 14.27 -5.02
C ARG A 149 -7.83 13.55 -5.31
N LEU A 150 -6.82 13.72 -4.47
CA LEU A 150 -5.52 13.07 -4.56
C LEU A 150 -5.27 12.25 -3.31
N VAL A 151 -5.12 10.93 -3.49
CA VAL A 151 -4.79 10.00 -2.41
C VAL A 151 -3.39 9.45 -2.66
N ALA A 152 -2.48 9.67 -1.70
CA ALA A 152 -1.17 9.05 -1.66
C ALA A 152 -1.29 7.68 -0.99
N CYS A 153 -1.36 6.62 -1.79
CA CYS A 153 -1.52 5.26 -1.29
C CYS A 153 -0.26 4.84 -0.52
N PRO A 154 -0.41 4.27 0.69
CA PRO A 154 0.72 3.89 1.54
C PRO A 154 1.69 2.90 0.90
N GLY A 155 2.90 2.84 1.46
CA GLY A 155 3.81 1.73 1.24
C GLY A 155 3.28 0.44 1.84
N CYS A 156 3.77 -0.69 1.34
CA CYS A 156 3.40 -2.00 1.85
C CYS A 156 3.78 -2.15 3.34
N TYR A 157 5.07 -1.97 3.70
CA TYR A 157 5.50 -2.08 5.10
C TYR A 157 4.80 -1.10 6.04
N PRO A 158 4.66 0.21 5.73
CA PRO A 158 3.89 1.12 6.56
C PRO A 158 2.44 0.67 6.72
N THR A 159 1.79 0.12 5.69
CA THR A 159 0.44 -0.45 5.85
C THR A 159 0.42 -1.53 6.93
N ALA A 160 1.30 -2.53 6.86
CA ALA A 160 1.34 -3.63 7.82
C ALA A 160 1.66 -3.16 9.25
N VAL A 161 2.64 -2.25 9.38
CA VAL A 161 3.12 -1.71 10.67
C VAL A 161 2.08 -0.79 11.31
N LEU A 162 1.55 0.16 10.55
CA LEU A 162 0.65 1.18 11.09
C LEU A 162 -0.68 0.57 11.52
N LEU A 163 -1.21 -0.39 10.76
CA LEU A 163 -2.39 -1.16 11.21
C LEU A 163 -2.12 -1.93 12.51
N ALA A 164 -0.89 -2.41 12.72
CA ALA A 164 -0.53 -3.12 13.94
C ALA A 164 -0.33 -2.21 15.15
N LEU A 165 0.23 -1.01 14.95
CA LEU A 165 0.77 -0.19 16.03
C LEU A 165 -0.03 1.08 16.33
N VAL A 166 -0.62 1.74 15.34
CA VAL A 166 -1.32 3.03 15.56
C VAL A 166 -2.44 2.93 16.60
N PRO A 167 -3.32 1.91 16.59
CA PRO A 167 -4.35 1.79 17.64
C PRO A 167 -3.76 1.63 19.05
N LEU A 168 -2.61 0.96 19.17
CA LEU A 168 -1.94 0.71 20.45
C LEU A 168 -1.25 1.97 20.98
N VAL A 169 -0.62 2.74 20.09
CA VAL A 169 -0.01 4.05 20.40
C VAL A 169 -1.07 5.05 20.82
N ARG A 170 -2.17 5.18 20.07
CA ARG A 170 -3.29 6.08 20.41
C ARG A 170 -3.93 5.75 21.76
N ALA A 171 -3.96 4.47 22.12
CA ALA A 171 -4.47 4.00 23.41
C ALA A 171 -3.44 4.12 24.56
N GLY A 172 -2.21 4.57 24.28
CA GLY A 172 -1.15 4.72 25.28
C GLY A 172 -0.65 3.39 25.87
N LEU A 173 -0.89 2.26 25.20
CA LEU A 173 -0.59 0.92 25.73
C LEU A 173 0.85 0.48 25.46
N ILE A 174 1.54 1.13 24.52
CA ILE A 174 2.93 0.87 24.18
C ILE A 174 3.73 2.17 24.14
N ASP A 175 5.03 2.06 24.40
CA ASP A 175 5.98 3.17 24.28
C ASP A 175 6.31 3.41 22.80
N ALA A 176 5.96 4.60 22.30
CA ALA A 176 6.20 4.98 20.91
C ALA A 176 7.67 5.27 20.58
N HIS A 177 8.54 5.39 21.59
CA HIS A 177 9.99 5.61 21.43
C HIS A 177 10.83 4.32 21.43
N ASP A 178 10.24 3.17 21.78
CA ASP A 178 10.91 1.86 21.81
C ASP A 178 10.19 0.86 20.90
N LEU A 179 10.31 1.13 19.59
CA LEU A 179 9.71 0.33 18.52
C LEU A 179 10.82 -0.30 17.68
N VAL A 180 10.84 -1.64 17.63
CA VAL A 180 11.72 -2.42 16.74
C VAL A 180 10.87 -3.21 15.76
N ILE A 181 11.11 -3.01 14.47
CA ILE A 181 10.36 -3.60 13.37
C ILE A 181 11.31 -4.41 12.50
N ASP A 182 11.16 -5.73 12.58
CA ASP A 182 11.84 -6.68 11.73
C ASP A 182 10.83 -7.20 10.69
N ALA A 183 10.98 -6.72 9.45
CA ALA A 183 10.03 -6.93 8.39
C ALA A 183 10.56 -7.84 7.28
N LYS A 184 9.66 -8.60 6.66
CA LYS A 184 9.96 -9.64 5.66
C LYS A 184 9.01 -9.45 4.49
N SER A 185 9.51 -9.41 3.25
CA SER A 185 8.67 -9.27 2.06
C SER A 185 9.14 -10.14 0.90
N GLY A 186 8.18 -10.59 0.09
CA GLY A 186 8.45 -11.27 -1.16
C GLY A 186 9.07 -10.34 -2.21
N VAL A 187 9.73 -10.94 -3.21
CA VAL A 187 10.55 -10.21 -4.19
C VAL A 187 9.73 -9.25 -5.05
N THR A 188 8.42 -9.44 -5.19
CA THR A 188 7.57 -8.52 -5.97
C THR A 188 7.55 -7.08 -5.44
N GLY A 189 7.86 -6.87 -4.15
CA GLY A 189 8.01 -5.53 -3.59
C GLY A 189 9.17 -4.72 -4.18
N ALA A 190 10.17 -5.39 -4.77
CA ALA A 190 11.29 -4.73 -5.46
C ALA A 190 10.94 -4.20 -6.87
N GLY A 191 9.74 -4.51 -7.37
CA GLY A 191 9.26 -4.16 -8.70
C GLY A 191 9.71 -5.14 -9.79
N ARG A 192 9.42 -4.80 -11.04
CA ARG A 192 9.69 -5.63 -12.23
C ARG A 192 10.97 -5.25 -12.98
N GLY A 193 11.69 -4.22 -12.50
CA GLY A 193 12.94 -3.79 -13.13
C GLY A 193 14.03 -4.85 -13.00
N LEU A 194 14.87 -4.99 -14.03
CA LEU A 194 15.99 -5.93 -14.01
C LEU A 194 17.09 -5.42 -13.08
N LYS A 195 17.31 -6.13 -11.98
CA LYS A 195 18.39 -5.88 -11.02
C LYS A 195 19.04 -7.21 -10.64
N GLN A 196 20.37 -7.25 -10.54
CA GLN A 196 21.10 -8.48 -10.23
C GLN A 196 20.56 -9.16 -8.97
N ASN A 197 20.38 -8.42 -7.89
CA ASN A 197 19.88 -8.94 -6.61
C ASN A 197 18.42 -9.48 -6.63
N THR A 198 17.70 -9.34 -7.75
CA THR A 198 16.33 -9.84 -7.94
C THR A 198 16.25 -10.97 -8.95
N LEU A 199 17.37 -11.39 -9.54
CA LEU A 199 17.42 -12.56 -10.40
C LEU A 199 17.10 -13.82 -9.60
N PHE A 200 16.50 -14.82 -10.25
CA PHE A 200 16.04 -16.04 -9.59
C PHE A 200 17.12 -16.72 -8.73
N ALA A 201 18.34 -16.85 -9.24
CA ALA A 201 19.45 -17.49 -8.53
C ALA A 201 20.08 -16.61 -7.43
N GLU A 202 19.87 -15.29 -7.47
CA GLU A 202 20.43 -14.33 -6.52
C GLU A 202 19.48 -14.11 -5.33
N ALA A 203 18.16 -14.11 -5.60
CA ALA A 203 17.13 -13.97 -4.59
C ALA A 203 16.61 -15.31 -4.04
N GLY A 204 16.91 -16.43 -4.72
CA GLY A 204 16.47 -17.79 -4.34
C GLY A 204 17.35 -18.44 -3.28
N GLU A 205 16.81 -19.49 -2.62
CA GLU A 205 17.51 -20.37 -1.67
C GLU A 205 18.16 -19.69 -0.44
N GLY A 206 17.92 -18.39 -0.23
CA GLY A 206 18.45 -17.62 0.89
C GLY A 206 17.59 -16.40 1.21
N LEU A 207 17.91 -15.71 2.29
CA LEU A 207 17.27 -14.46 2.69
C LEU A 207 18.34 -13.43 3.10
N SER A 208 18.07 -12.16 2.87
CA SER A 208 19.02 -11.08 3.19
C SER A 208 18.31 -9.82 3.69
N PRO A 209 18.88 -9.09 4.67
CA PRO A 209 18.44 -7.73 4.97
C PRO A 209 18.84 -6.78 3.85
N TYR A 210 18.10 -5.70 3.68
CA TYR A 210 18.44 -4.63 2.73
C TYR A 210 18.07 -3.25 3.27
N SER A 211 18.74 -2.21 2.77
CA SER A 211 18.50 -0.81 3.17
C SER A 211 18.44 -0.62 4.69
N VAL A 212 19.29 -1.35 5.43
CA VAL A 212 19.33 -1.33 6.90
C VAL A 212 19.56 0.11 7.37
N ALA A 213 18.73 0.56 8.33
CA ALA A 213 18.73 1.91 8.90
C ALA A 213 18.44 3.07 7.91
N THR A 214 18.20 2.79 6.63
CA THR A 214 18.11 3.81 5.56
C THR A 214 16.93 3.58 4.62
N HIS A 215 16.02 2.66 4.94
CA HIS A 215 14.87 2.37 4.09
C HIS A 215 13.84 3.49 4.15
N ARG A 216 13.42 4.02 2.99
CA ARG A 216 12.53 5.18 2.87
C ARG A 216 11.17 5.06 3.56
N HIS A 217 10.61 3.86 3.64
CA HIS A 217 9.39 3.60 4.43
C HIS A 217 9.54 3.93 5.93
N ALA A 218 10.75 4.06 6.48
CA ALA A 218 10.95 4.51 7.86
C ALA A 218 10.36 5.91 8.07
N ALA A 219 10.53 6.84 7.12
CA ALA A 219 9.95 8.18 7.17
C ALA A 219 8.41 8.16 7.30
N GLU A 220 7.77 7.27 6.54
CA GLU A 220 6.32 7.11 6.55
C GLU A 220 5.82 6.48 7.86
N ILE A 221 6.58 5.53 8.42
CA ILE A 221 6.29 4.94 9.73
C ILE A 221 6.44 6.00 10.82
N ASP A 222 7.55 6.74 10.84
CA ASP A 222 7.86 7.76 11.85
C ASP A 222 6.81 8.88 11.83
N GLN A 223 6.44 9.36 10.64
CA GLN A 223 5.40 10.37 10.46
C GLN A 223 4.07 9.92 11.08
N GLU A 224 3.57 8.74 10.72
CA GLU A 224 2.23 8.31 11.11
C GLU A 224 2.14 7.83 12.56
N ILE A 225 3.21 7.20 13.08
CA ILE A 225 3.30 6.90 14.52
C ILE A 225 3.46 8.19 15.32
N GLY A 226 4.24 9.17 14.82
CA GLY A 226 4.41 10.45 15.49
C GLY A 226 3.11 11.25 15.58
N VAL A 227 2.30 11.24 14.51
CA VAL A 227 0.93 11.78 14.53
C VAL A 227 0.06 11.07 15.57
N ALA A 228 0.13 9.73 15.63
CA ALA A 228 -0.62 8.95 16.60
C ALA A 228 -0.20 9.20 18.06
N ALA A 229 1.10 9.41 18.30
CA ALA A 229 1.68 9.67 19.61
C ALA A 229 1.56 11.14 20.05
N GLY A 230 1.37 12.07 19.11
CA GLY A 230 1.41 13.51 19.35
C GLY A 230 2.82 14.07 19.57
N VAL A 231 3.86 13.29 19.30
CA VAL A 231 5.28 13.64 19.47
C VAL A 231 6.12 13.02 18.34
N PRO A 232 7.28 13.60 17.98
CA PRO A 232 8.21 12.97 17.05
C PRO A 232 8.72 11.62 17.59
N VAL A 233 8.84 10.64 16.69
CA VAL A 233 9.34 9.29 17.01
C VAL A 233 10.39 8.86 15.99
N THR A 234 11.14 7.81 16.32
CA THR A 234 12.06 7.15 15.39
C THR A 234 11.98 5.65 15.62
N ALA A 235 11.41 4.92 14.68
CA ALA A 235 11.31 3.47 14.74
C ALA A 235 12.61 2.82 14.23
N ASN A 236 13.05 1.76 14.89
CA ASN A 236 14.08 0.89 14.32
C ASN A 236 13.42 -0.02 13.28
N PHE A 237 13.77 0.14 12.00
CA PHE A 237 13.16 -0.61 10.90
C PHE A 237 14.20 -1.32 10.03
N THR A 238 14.08 -2.65 9.92
CA THR A 238 14.95 -3.47 9.07
C THR A 238 14.11 -4.42 8.20
N PRO A 239 14.08 -4.22 6.88
CA PRO A 239 13.42 -5.13 5.95
C PRO A 239 14.36 -6.25 5.47
N HIS A 240 13.75 -7.40 5.18
CA HIS A 240 14.40 -8.60 4.68
C HIS A 240 13.70 -9.10 3.41
N LEU A 241 14.51 -9.43 2.40
CA LEU A 241 14.05 -10.03 1.16
C LEU A 241 13.92 -11.55 1.36
N ILE A 242 12.72 -12.08 1.09
CA ILE A 242 12.39 -13.50 1.26
C ILE A 242 12.26 -14.17 -0.12
N PRO A 243 12.70 -15.43 -0.28
CA PRO A 243 12.62 -16.20 -1.53
C PRO A 243 11.18 -16.68 -1.80
N MET A 244 10.25 -15.74 -1.91
CA MET A 244 8.85 -15.94 -2.29
C MET A 244 8.39 -14.77 -3.15
N ALA A 245 7.39 -14.98 -4.01
CA ALA A 245 6.92 -13.90 -4.89
C ALA A 245 6.16 -12.82 -4.12
N ARG A 246 5.15 -13.20 -3.35
CA ARG A 246 4.21 -12.29 -2.66
C ARG A 246 4.14 -12.58 -1.17
N GLY A 247 3.72 -11.57 -0.42
CA GLY A 247 3.47 -11.64 1.01
C GLY A 247 4.40 -10.73 1.78
N GLU A 248 3.90 -10.22 2.89
CA GLU A 248 4.65 -9.38 3.81
C GLU A 248 4.33 -9.75 5.24
N LEU A 249 5.35 -9.79 6.10
CA LEU A 249 5.22 -10.05 7.52
C LEU A 249 6.10 -9.09 8.32
N CYS A 250 5.48 -8.29 9.18
CA CYS A 250 6.16 -7.39 10.09
C CYS A 250 6.09 -7.94 11.50
N THR A 251 7.25 -8.20 12.12
CA THR A 251 7.38 -8.53 13.53
C THR A 251 7.78 -7.26 14.29
N CYS A 252 6.85 -6.72 15.07
CA CYS A 252 7.06 -5.50 15.85
C CYS A 252 7.27 -5.87 17.32
N TYR A 253 8.43 -5.57 17.86
CA TYR A 253 8.75 -5.71 19.28
C TYR A 253 8.49 -4.37 19.96
N VAL A 254 7.66 -4.38 21.00
CA VAL A 254 7.16 -3.16 21.66
C VAL A 254 7.34 -3.25 23.16
N ARG A 255 7.65 -2.12 23.79
CA ARG A 255 7.59 -1.97 25.25
C ARG A 255 6.17 -1.61 25.67
N LEU A 256 5.64 -2.34 26.64
CA LEU A 256 4.32 -2.13 27.22
C LEU A 256 4.37 -0.95 28.20
N ASN A 257 3.29 -0.18 28.24
CA ASN A 257 3.10 0.91 29.20
C ASN A 257 1.99 0.54 30.21
N GLY A 258 2.35 -0.29 31.20
CA GLY A 258 1.41 -0.79 32.22
C GLY A 258 0.33 -1.75 31.70
N ALA A 259 0.43 -2.19 30.45
CA ALA A 259 -0.50 -3.10 29.79
C ALA A 259 0.06 -4.53 29.71
N SER A 260 -0.78 -5.49 29.35
CA SER A 260 -0.40 -6.85 28.97
C SER A 260 -0.59 -7.09 27.46
N ALA A 261 -0.03 -8.19 26.94
CA ALA A 261 -0.29 -8.62 25.56
C ALA A 261 -1.78 -8.93 25.29
N ASP A 262 -2.54 -9.33 26.33
CA ASP A 262 -3.98 -9.55 26.20
C ASP A 262 -4.73 -8.22 26.11
N ASP A 263 -4.27 -7.15 26.78
CA ASP A 263 -4.82 -5.80 26.64
C ASP A 263 -4.59 -5.23 25.25
N LEU A 264 -3.39 -5.43 24.69
CA LEU A 264 -3.07 -5.05 23.31
C LEU A 264 -4.00 -5.75 22.31
N ARG A 265 -4.21 -7.07 22.46
CA ARG A 265 -5.11 -7.83 21.59
C ARG A 265 -6.54 -7.30 21.70
N ALA A 266 -7.03 -7.07 22.92
CA ALA A 266 -8.37 -6.55 23.15
C ALA A 266 -8.54 -5.12 22.57
N ALA A 267 -7.49 -4.30 22.60
CA ALA A 267 -7.50 -2.97 21.98
C ALA A 267 -7.60 -3.06 20.45
N LEU A 268 -6.83 -3.93 19.82
CA LEU A 268 -6.90 -4.17 18.37
C LEU A 268 -8.26 -4.77 17.96
N GLU A 269 -8.78 -5.74 18.73
CA GLU A 269 -10.11 -6.33 18.48
C GLU A 269 -11.23 -5.30 18.56
N ARG A 270 -11.12 -4.32 19.48
CA ARG A 270 -12.05 -3.19 19.54
C ARG A 270 -11.87 -2.24 18.36
N ALA A 271 -10.64 -1.91 18.00
CA ALA A 271 -10.34 -0.99 16.91
C ALA A 271 -10.82 -1.51 15.55
N TYR A 272 -10.73 -2.83 15.33
CA TYR A 272 -11.00 -3.46 14.05
C TYR A 272 -12.24 -4.35 14.03
N ARG A 273 -13.14 -4.18 15.00
CA ARG A 273 -14.39 -4.98 15.09
C ARG A 273 -15.23 -4.89 13.82
N ASP A 274 -15.33 -3.69 13.26
CA ASP A 274 -16.18 -3.37 12.12
C ASP A 274 -15.38 -3.17 10.82
N GLU A 275 -14.07 -3.49 10.85
CA GLU A 275 -13.23 -3.41 9.65
C GLU A 275 -13.33 -4.70 8.84
N PRO A 276 -13.66 -4.64 7.54
CA PRO A 276 -13.89 -5.83 6.73
C PRO A 276 -12.59 -6.56 6.36
N PHE A 277 -11.46 -5.86 6.36
CA PHE A 277 -10.19 -6.39 5.86
C PHE A 277 -9.14 -6.62 6.94
N VAL A 278 -9.35 -6.17 8.19
CA VAL A 278 -8.37 -6.32 9.25
C VAL A 278 -8.85 -7.31 10.29
N HIS A 279 -8.17 -8.45 10.40
CA HIS A 279 -8.54 -9.50 11.34
C HIS A 279 -7.49 -9.68 12.44
N VAL A 280 -7.91 -9.50 13.68
CA VAL A 280 -7.09 -9.82 14.85
C VAL A 280 -7.18 -11.31 15.14
N ALA A 281 -6.05 -12.00 15.13
CA ALA A 281 -5.94 -13.42 15.37
C ALA A 281 -6.22 -13.72 16.84
N LYS A 282 -6.96 -14.82 17.09
CA LYS A 282 -7.19 -15.35 18.44
C LYS A 282 -5.85 -15.66 19.13
N LYS A 283 -5.84 -15.63 20.46
CA LYS A 283 -4.67 -15.99 21.27
C LYS A 283 -4.09 -17.35 20.83
N GLY A 284 -2.78 -17.37 20.55
CA GLY A 284 -2.05 -18.56 20.09
C GLY A 284 -2.08 -18.82 18.59
N VAL A 285 -2.89 -18.09 17.81
CA VAL A 285 -2.92 -18.23 16.34
C VAL A 285 -1.79 -17.40 15.73
N MET A 286 -0.93 -18.05 14.93
CA MET A 286 0.19 -17.42 14.27
C MET A 286 -0.19 -16.87 12.89
N PRO A 287 -0.02 -15.57 12.61
CA PRO A 287 -0.19 -15.02 11.27
C PRO A 287 0.80 -15.62 10.26
N ARG A 288 0.36 -15.86 9.02
CA ARG A 288 1.18 -16.40 7.94
C ARG A 288 0.85 -15.71 6.61
N THR A 289 1.87 -15.33 5.85
CA THR A 289 1.71 -14.63 4.55
C THR A 289 0.86 -15.40 3.55
N GLN A 290 0.98 -16.73 3.53
CA GLN A 290 0.18 -17.61 2.67
C GLN A 290 -1.33 -17.51 2.93
N ASN A 291 -1.76 -17.14 4.15
CA ASN A 291 -3.17 -17.05 4.52
C ASN A 291 -3.87 -15.81 3.95
N VAL A 292 -3.09 -14.83 3.45
CA VAL A 292 -3.59 -13.55 2.91
C VAL A 292 -3.19 -13.33 1.45
N ARG A 293 -2.42 -14.25 0.86
CA ARG A 293 -1.88 -14.14 -0.50
C ARG A 293 -2.98 -13.96 -1.53
N GLY A 294 -2.88 -12.92 -2.36
CA GLY A 294 -3.85 -12.55 -3.39
C GLY A 294 -5.10 -11.82 -2.88
N SER A 295 -5.25 -11.64 -1.57
CA SER A 295 -6.43 -11.02 -0.94
C SER A 295 -6.14 -9.63 -0.38
N ASN A 296 -7.19 -8.85 -0.11
CA ASN A 296 -7.06 -7.56 0.54
C ASN A 296 -7.02 -7.65 2.09
N TYR A 297 -6.95 -8.87 2.64
CA TYR A 297 -6.99 -9.08 4.09
C TYR A 297 -5.63 -8.85 4.77
N VAL A 298 -5.71 -8.43 6.03
CA VAL A 298 -4.62 -8.32 7.00
C VAL A 298 -4.92 -9.25 8.16
N GLN A 299 -3.91 -9.96 8.65
CA GLN A 299 -4.02 -10.72 9.91
C GLN A 299 -3.00 -10.21 10.92
N ILE A 300 -3.46 -9.86 12.12
CA ILE A 300 -2.62 -9.32 13.21
C ILE A 300 -2.66 -10.27 14.41
N GLY A 301 -1.50 -10.77 14.86
CA GLY A 301 -1.34 -11.57 16.07
C GLY A 301 -0.59 -10.83 17.16
N VAL A 302 -0.89 -11.13 18.42
CA VAL A 302 -0.26 -10.50 19.59
C VAL A 302 0.19 -11.56 20.58
N PHE A 303 1.45 -11.46 21.02
CA PHE A 303 2.12 -12.42 21.90
C PHE A 303 2.82 -11.70 23.04
N ALA A 304 2.82 -12.31 24.24
CA ALA A 304 3.67 -11.85 25.33
C ALA A 304 5.14 -12.14 24.96
N ASP A 305 6.04 -11.21 25.27
CA ASP A 305 7.47 -11.44 25.15
C ASP A 305 7.96 -12.24 26.37
N ARG A 306 9.10 -12.93 26.22
CA ARG A 306 9.83 -13.51 27.36
C ARG A 306 10.44 -12.44 28.26
N ILE A 307 10.67 -11.24 27.73
CA ILE A 307 11.15 -10.08 28.46
C ILE A 307 9.94 -9.42 29.14
N GLU A 308 9.98 -9.31 30.45
CA GLU A 308 8.93 -8.63 31.23
C GLU A 308 8.74 -7.18 30.73
N GLY A 309 7.47 -6.76 30.65
CA GLY A 309 7.12 -5.43 30.14
C GLY A 309 7.24 -5.27 28.62
N ARG A 310 7.36 -6.35 27.85
CA ARG A 310 7.34 -6.33 26.38
C ARG A 310 6.28 -7.25 25.77
N ALA A 311 5.91 -6.94 24.53
CA ALA A 311 5.06 -7.78 23.69
C ALA A 311 5.57 -7.81 22.25
N ILE A 312 5.09 -8.79 21.49
CA ILE A 312 5.37 -8.96 20.07
C ILE A 312 4.05 -8.86 19.31
N VAL A 313 3.97 -7.94 18.36
CA VAL A 313 2.83 -7.76 17.46
C VAL A 313 3.26 -8.15 16.06
N ILE A 314 2.58 -9.13 15.46
CA ILE A 314 2.88 -9.65 14.12
C ILE A 314 1.75 -9.28 13.19
N SER A 315 2.04 -8.64 12.06
CA SER A 315 1.06 -8.30 11.03
C SER A 315 1.47 -8.90 9.70
N THR A 316 0.51 -9.39 8.92
CA THR A 316 0.75 -9.92 7.58
C THR A 316 -0.33 -9.51 6.59
N LEU A 317 0.10 -9.22 5.35
CA LEU A 317 -0.73 -8.85 4.21
C LEU A 317 -0.11 -9.34 2.90
N ASP A 318 -0.86 -9.27 1.79
CA ASP A 318 -0.26 -9.36 0.45
C ASP A 318 0.26 -7.99 0.01
N ASN A 319 1.58 -7.89 -0.22
CA ASN A 319 2.29 -6.65 -0.51
C ASN A 319 1.84 -5.94 -1.81
N LEU A 320 1.24 -6.68 -2.75
CA LEU A 320 0.73 -6.11 -4.00
C LEU A 320 -0.78 -5.80 -3.92
N VAL A 321 -1.51 -6.47 -3.03
CA VAL A 321 -2.96 -6.21 -2.82
C VAL A 321 -3.15 -5.18 -1.71
N LYS A 322 -3.32 -5.58 -0.45
CA LYS A 322 -3.54 -4.62 0.64
C LYS A 322 -2.34 -3.70 0.87
N GLY A 323 -1.13 -4.16 0.57
CA GLY A 323 0.07 -3.32 0.61
C GLY A 323 0.22 -2.36 -0.57
N SER A 324 -0.65 -2.42 -1.58
CA SER A 324 -0.59 -1.54 -2.76
C SER A 324 -1.94 -1.41 -3.50
N ALA A 325 -2.18 -2.21 -4.54
CA ALA A 325 -3.27 -2.00 -5.49
C ALA A 325 -4.67 -2.23 -4.89
N GLY A 326 -4.81 -3.21 -4.00
CA GLY A 326 -6.06 -3.48 -3.29
C GLY A 326 -6.46 -2.32 -2.38
N GLN A 327 -5.51 -1.74 -1.63
CA GLN A 327 -5.77 -0.55 -0.81
C GLN A 327 -6.05 0.69 -1.66
N ALA A 328 -5.38 0.84 -2.81
CA ALA A 328 -5.72 1.89 -3.77
C ALA A 328 -7.18 1.77 -4.25
N ILE A 329 -7.64 0.56 -4.58
CA ILE A 329 -9.05 0.30 -4.98
C ILE A 329 -10.00 0.53 -3.80
N GLN A 330 -9.63 0.15 -2.58
CA GLN A 330 -10.42 0.42 -1.37
C GLN A 330 -10.61 1.95 -1.18
N ASN A 331 -9.55 2.73 -1.40
CA ASN A 331 -9.61 4.19 -1.40
C ASN A 331 -10.48 4.74 -2.54
N MET A 332 -10.36 4.19 -3.76
CA MET A 332 -11.22 4.54 -4.89
C MET A 332 -12.70 4.38 -4.52
N ASN A 333 -13.06 3.23 -3.93
CA ASN A 333 -14.43 2.92 -3.57
C ASN A 333 -15.02 4.00 -2.65
N LEU A 334 -14.27 4.41 -1.63
CA LEU A 334 -14.65 5.52 -0.76
C LEU A 334 -14.82 6.84 -1.52
N MET A 335 -13.86 7.17 -2.39
CA MET A 335 -13.91 8.40 -3.19
C MET A 335 -15.16 8.46 -4.09
N PHE A 336 -15.70 7.32 -4.54
CA PHE A 336 -16.91 7.26 -5.36
C PHE A 336 -18.19 6.92 -4.56
N GLY A 337 -18.10 6.80 -3.23
CA GLY A 337 -19.24 6.43 -2.39
C GLY A 337 -19.75 5.00 -2.60
N TRP A 338 -18.90 4.11 -3.11
CA TRP A 338 -19.20 2.69 -3.24
C TRP A 338 -18.88 1.94 -1.92
N PRO A 339 -19.46 0.75 -1.71
CA PRO A 339 -19.01 -0.16 -0.65
C PRO A 339 -17.49 -0.33 -0.71
N GLU A 340 -16.79 -0.11 0.40
CA GLU A 340 -15.32 -0.17 0.43
C GLU A 340 -14.78 -1.55 0.05
N THR A 341 -15.58 -2.60 0.22
CA THR A 341 -15.23 -3.97 -0.14
C THR A 341 -15.44 -4.33 -1.60
N MET A 342 -16.04 -3.43 -2.40
CA MET A 342 -16.40 -3.70 -3.80
C MET A 342 -15.18 -4.19 -4.59
N ALA A 343 -15.28 -5.41 -5.13
CA ALA A 343 -14.25 -6.13 -5.89
C ALA A 343 -12.96 -6.48 -5.12
N LEU A 344 -13.01 -6.50 -3.79
CA LEU A 344 -11.85 -6.78 -2.91
C LEU A 344 -12.05 -7.96 -1.95
N GLU A 345 -13.19 -8.65 -2.03
CA GLU A 345 -13.54 -9.80 -1.18
C GLU A 345 -12.99 -11.14 -1.70
N GLN A 346 -12.01 -11.11 -2.61
CA GLN A 346 -11.37 -12.35 -3.04
C GLN A 346 -10.68 -13.03 -1.85
N ILE A 347 -11.04 -14.30 -1.64
CA ILE A 347 -10.41 -15.16 -0.64
C ILE A 347 -8.96 -15.40 -1.05
N ALA A 348 -8.08 -15.55 -0.06
CA ALA A 348 -6.67 -15.84 -0.30
C ALA A 348 -6.47 -17.07 -1.18
N LEU A 349 -5.57 -16.95 -2.16
CA LEU A 349 -5.16 -18.05 -3.02
C LEU A 349 -4.07 -18.86 -2.32
N PHE A 350 -4.47 -20.00 -1.76
CA PHE A 350 -3.62 -20.97 -1.06
C PHE A 350 -3.78 -22.36 -1.70
N PRO A 351 -2.73 -23.20 -1.82
CA PRO A 351 -1.35 -23.05 -1.32
C PRO A 351 -0.44 -22.18 -2.17
#